data_AF-A0A0W0G2M7-F1
#
_entry.id   AF-A0A0W0G2M7-F1
#
_cell.length_a   1.000
_cell.length_b   1.000
_cell.length_c   1.000
_cell.angle_alpha   90.00
_cell.angle_beta   90.00
_cell.angle_gamma   90.00
#
_symmetry.space_group_name_H-M   'P 1'
#
loop_
_entity.id
_entity.type
_entity.pdbx_description
1 polymer ?
#
loop_
_entity_poly.entity_id
_entity_poly.type
_entity_poly.pdbx_seq_one_letter_code
_entity_poly.pdbx_strand_id
1 'polypeptide(L)'
;MDGDAPIPSLSSGAVGSRFVSQDDIETARARREEQWKAAYARLGQEPPSQQQEDAYDGRSLAEKLAANRAAKQEEWEEKTKLANQFRALEEDEIMFLDSVREKQEEEERQRKERDGEEVKNFKEAVAARTQASNGPPPTTTSPPPPNSTSKAAPPAKAKKALKGVVIKKKTTIPKSGTTSDKGTKVAEKPAAETKADEKSPIDDTDEPTAKRRRISEKS
;
A
#
# COMPACT_ATOMS: atom_id res chain seq x y z
N MET A 1 -6.76 -55.63 12.16
CA MET A 1 -8.18 -55.96 12.47
C MET A 1 -8.70 -54.81 13.30
N ASP A 2 -9.06 -53.76 12.60
CA ASP A 2 -9.54 -52.50 13.14
C ASP A 2 -10.93 -52.73 13.75
N GLY A 3 -11.00 -52.66 15.07
CA GLY A 3 -12.24 -52.76 15.83
C GLY A 3 -12.99 -51.44 15.74
N ASP A 4 -13.71 -51.23 14.65
CA ASP A 4 -14.66 -50.13 14.50
C ASP A 4 -15.76 -50.32 15.55
N ALA A 5 -15.81 -49.46 16.56
CA ALA A 5 -16.81 -49.55 17.62
C ALA A 5 -18.20 -49.33 17.00
N PRO A 6 -19.18 -50.21 17.23
CA PRO A 6 -20.48 -50.11 16.57
C PRO A 6 -21.17 -48.81 17.01
N ILE A 7 -21.35 -47.90 16.04
CA ILE A 7 -22.06 -46.64 16.25
C ILE A 7 -23.49 -46.97 16.70
N PRO A 8 -23.94 -46.54 17.88
CA PRO A 8 -25.23 -46.95 18.42
C PRO A 8 -26.38 -46.42 17.55
N SER A 9 -27.04 -47.32 16.81
CA SER A 9 -28.22 -47.00 15.99
C SER A 9 -29.37 -46.52 16.87
N LEU A 10 -29.86 -45.31 16.55
CA LEU A 10 -30.91 -44.60 17.29
C LEU A 10 -32.30 -45.25 17.15
N SER A 11 -32.48 -46.20 16.23
CA SER A 11 -33.81 -46.73 15.86
C SER A 11 -34.21 -48.07 16.50
N SER A 12 -33.29 -48.79 17.16
CA SER A 12 -33.49 -50.23 17.46
C SER A 12 -33.53 -50.61 18.95
N GLY A 13 -33.53 -49.65 19.89
CA GLY A 13 -33.42 -49.92 21.33
C GLY A 13 -34.56 -49.35 22.17
N ALA A 14 -34.86 -49.99 23.30
CA ALA A 14 -35.78 -49.47 24.31
C ALA A 14 -35.35 -48.06 24.76
N VAL A 15 -36.25 -47.08 24.62
CA VAL A 15 -36.01 -45.65 24.84
C VAL A 15 -35.42 -45.34 26.23
N GLY A 16 -35.75 -46.11 27.26
CA GLY A 16 -35.23 -45.90 28.62
C GLY A 16 -33.72 -46.09 28.79
N SER A 17 -33.06 -46.87 27.93
CA SER A 17 -31.59 -47.06 27.95
C SER A 17 -30.84 -45.94 27.21
N ARG A 18 -31.55 -45.03 26.54
CA ARG A 18 -30.96 -43.90 25.80
C ARG A 18 -30.91 -42.62 26.62
N PHE A 19 -31.68 -42.54 27.70
CA PHE A 19 -31.67 -41.41 28.61
C PHE A 19 -30.70 -41.69 29.75
N VAL A 20 -29.73 -40.80 29.90
CA VAL A 20 -28.76 -40.79 31.00
C VAL A 20 -29.19 -39.68 31.94
N SER A 21 -29.20 -39.95 33.25
CA SER A 21 -29.54 -38.92 34.22
C SER A 21 -28.45 -37.85 34.27
N GLN A 22 -28.80 -36.63 34.67
CA GLN A 22 -27.84 -35.55 34.83
C GLN A 22 -26.70 -35.95 35.78
N ASP A 23 -27.04 -36.66 36.87
CA ASP A 23 -26.07 -37.15 37.86
C ASP A 23 -25.10 -38.18 37.26
N ASP A 24 -25.58 -39.07 36.39
CA ASP A 24 -24.72 -40.05 35.70
C ASP A 24 -23.74 -39.37 34.73
N ILE A 25 -24.16 -38.28 34.07
CA ILE A 25 -23.28 -37.47 33.19
C ILE A 25 -22.21 -36.76 34.02
N GLU A 26 -22.60 -36.17 35.15
CA GLU A 26 -21.68 -35.43 36.03
C GLU A 26 -20.64 -36.37 36.66
N THR A 27 -21.06 -37.53 37.16
CA THR A 27 -20.12 -38.53 37.72
C THR A 27 -19.18 -39.09 36.65
N ALA A 28 -19.66 -39.31 35.42
CA ALA A 28 -18.81 -39.72 34.31
C ALA A 28 -17.79 -38.63 33.91
N ARG A 29 -18.21 -37.36 33.91
CA ARG A 29 -17.32 -36.22 33.66
C ARG A 29 -16.25 -36.09 34.75
N ALA A 30 -16.64 -36.20 36.03
CA ALA A 30 -15.72 -36.16 37.17
C ALA A 30 -14.66 -37.27 37.10
N ARG A 31 -15.06 -38.52 36.86
CA ARG A 31 -14.11 -39.64 36.69
C ARG A 31 -13.14 -39.41 35.54
N ARG A 32 -13.63 -38.88 34.41
CA ARG A 32 -12.77 -38.55 33.25
C ARG A 32 -11.78 -37.45 33.61
N GLU A 33 -12.23 -36.42 34.33
CA GLU A 33 -11.38 -35.32 34.76
C GLU A 33 -10.32 -35.76 35.77
N GLU A 34 -10.65 -36.62 36.73
CA GLU A 34 -9.69 -37.20 37.68
C GLU A 34 -8.63 -38.04 36.97
N GLN A 35 -9.03 -38.90 36.03
CA GLN A 35 -8.11 -39.68 35.21
C GLN A 35 -7.20 -38.77 34.38
N TRP A 36 -7.75 -37.67 33.85
CA TRP A 36 -7.00 -36.71 33.06
C TRP A 36 -5.99 -35.94 33.89
N LYS A 37 -6.40 -35.45 35.08
CA LYS A 37 -5.51 -34.82 36.06
C LYS A 37 -4.42 -35.77 36.52
N ALA A 38 -4.75 -37.04 36.77
CA ALA A 38 -3.77 -38.06 37.15
C ALA A 38 -2.77 -38.34 36.02
N ALA A 39 -3.22 -38.36 34.76
CA ALA A 39 -2.34 -38.52 33.60
C ALA A 39 -1.37 -37.33 33.45
N TYR A 40 -1.85 -36.09 33.61
CA TYR A 40 -1.02 -34.89 33.58
C TYR A 40 -0.04 -34.82 34.77
N ALA A 41 -0.49 -35.18 35.97
CA ALA A 41 0.37 -35.28 37.15
C ALA A 41 1.48 -36.31 36.96
N ARG A 42 1.19 -37.44 36.31
CA ARG A 42 2.19 -38.44 35.94
C ARG A 42 3.21 -37.90 34.92
N LEU A 43 2.79 -37.02 34.02
CA LEU A 43 3.66 -36.36 33.05
C LEU A 43 4.46 -35.19 33.66
N GLY A 44 4.16 -34.80 34.91
CA GLY A 44 4.81 -33.68 35.60
C GLY A 44 4.41 -32.31 35.08
N GLN A 45 3.31 -32.22 34.33
CA GLN A 45 2.80 -30.98 33.75
C GLN A 45 1.46 -30.63 34.38
N GLU A 46 1.22 -29.35 34.63
CA GLU A 46 -0.09 -28.89 35.10
C GLU A 46 -1.13 -29.11 33.98
N PRO A 47 -2.30 -29.71 34.29
CA PRO A 47 -3.35 -29.83 33.30
C PRO A 47 -3.71 -28.42 32.80
N PRO A 48 -3.81 -28.22 31.47
CA PRO A 48 -4.18 -26.92 30.92
C PRO A 48 -5.50 -26.45 31.53
N SER A 49 -5.61 -25.14 31.78
CA SER A 49 -6.79 -24.57 32.39
C SER A 49 -8.03 -25.02 31.63
N GLN A 50 -9.05 -25.45 32.38
CA GLN A 50 -10.32 -25.84 31.78
C GLN A 50 -10.82 -24.65 30.98
N GLN A 51 -11.05 -24.88 29.68
CA GLN A 51 -11.68 -23.89 28.82
C GLN A 51 -13.01 -23.55 29.48
N GLN A 52 -13.11 -22.33 30.02
CA GLN A 52 -14.35 -21.86 30.62
C GLN A 52 -15.43 -22.03 29.56
N GLU A 53 -16.50 -22.74 29.90
CA GLU A 53 -17.66 -22.82 29.03
C GLU A 53 -18.09 -21.38 28.75
N ASP A 54 -18.01 -20.97 27.48
CA ASP A 54 -18.36 -19.61 27.08
C ASP A 54 -19.73 -19.29 27.65
N ALA A 55 -19.83 -18.15 28.35
CA ALA A 55 -21.05 -17.71 28.98
C ALA A 55 -22.21 -17.83 27.98
N TYR A 56 -23.31 -18.47 28.41
CA TYR A 56 -24.44 -18.80 27.55
C TYR A 56 -24.90 -17.57 26.75
N ASP A 57 -24.50 -17.54 25.48
CA ASP A 57 -24.81 -16.45 24.58
C ASP A 57 -26.20 -16.68 24.00
N GLY A 58 -27.11 -15.74 24.26
CA GLY A 58 -28.51 -15.76 23.82
C GLY A 58 -28.71 -15.59 22.31
N ARG A 59 -27.64 -15.33 21.54
CA ARG A 59 -27.69 -15.35 20.07
C ARG A 59 -27.96 -16.75 19.54
N SER A 60 -28.69 -16.79 18.43
CA SER A 60 -28.95 -18.03 17.72
C SER A 60 -27.65 -18.66 17.21
N LEU A 61 -27.63 -19.99 17.05
CA LEU A 61 -26.47 -20.69 16.48
C LEU A 61 -26.11 -20.16 15.08
N ALA A 62 -27.10 -19.74 14.29
CA ALA A 62 -26.89 -19.15 12.97
C ALA A 62 -26.06 -17.86 13.04
N GLU A 63 -26.38 -16.98 13.98
CA GLU A 63 -25.62 -15.73 14.20
C GLU A 63 -24.20 -16.02 14.68
N LYS A 64 -24.01 -17.00 15.57
CA LYS A 64 -22.68 -17.43 16.02
C LYS A 64 -21.82 -17.94 14.86
N LEU A 65 -22.40 -18.79 14.01
CA LEU A 65 -21.70 -19.32 12.84
C LEU A 65 -21.39 -18.23 11.82
N ALA A 66 -22.32 -17.28 11.61
CA ALA A 66 -22.09 -16.14 10.74
C ALA A 66 -20.94 -15.26 11.27
N ALA A 67 -20.93 -14.97 12.57
CA ALA A 67 -19.86 -14.21 13.21
C ALA A 67 -18.49 -14.93 13.10
N ASN A 68 -18.44 -16.26 13.28
CA ASN A 68 -17.19 -17.01 13.14
C ASN A 68 -16.66 -16.99 11.69
N ARG A 69 -17.56 -17.09 10.70
CA ARG A 69 -17.17 -16.95 9.29
C ARG A 69 -16.68 -15.55 8.98
N ALA A 70 -17.41 -14.53 9.45
CA ALA A 70 -17.03 -13.13 9.25
C ALA A 70 -15.67 -12.81 9.89
N ALA A 71 -15.44 -13.25 11.12
CA ALA A 71 -14.16 -13.06 11.82
C ALA A 71 -13.00 -13.72 11.06
N LYS A 72 -13.18 -14.98 10.63
CA LYS A 72 -12.16 -15.68 9.81
C LYS A 72 -11.90 -14.97 8.48
N GLN A 73 -12.95 -14.46 7.86
CA GLN A 73 -12.84 -13.73 6.59
C GLN A 73 -12.11 -12.40 6.78
N GLU A 74 -12.45 -11.64 7.83
CA GLU A 74 -11.80 -10.37 8.17
C GLU A 74 -10.32 -10.59 8.51
N GLU A 75 -9.98 -11.58 9.32
CA GLU A 75 -8.58 -11.93 9.61
C GLU A 75 -7.80 -12.32 8.35
N TRP A 76 -8.43 -13.06 7.44
CA TRP A 76 -7.80 -13.46 6.18
C TRP A 76 -7.61 -12.26 5.26
N GLU A 77 -8.61 -11.38 5.16
CA GLU A 77 -8.54 -10.14 4.40
C GLU A 77 -7.48 -9.20 4.97
N GLU A 78 -7.38 -9.02 6.28
CA GLU A 78 -6.35 -8.19 6.90
C GLU A 78 -4.93 -8.69 6.60
N LYS A 79 -4.71 -10.01 6.75
CA LYS A 79 -3.41 -10.63 6.45
C LYS A 79 -3.05 -10.52 4.97
N THR A 80 -4.04 -10.69 4.08
CA THR A 80 -3.81 -10.70 2.63
C THR A 80 -3.81 -9.30 2.02
N LYS A 81 -4.49 -8.33 2.64
CA LYS A 81 -4.60 -6.95 2.14
C LYS A 81 -3.26 -6.25 2.05
N LEU A 82 -2.41 -6.40 3.07
CA LEU A 82 -1.06 -5.83 3.04
C LEU A 82 -0.17 -6.54 2.02
N ALA A 83 -0.33 -7.87 1.87
CA ALA A 83 0.42 -8.64 0.88
C ALA A 83 0.07 -8.24 -0.56
N ASN A 84 -1.21 -7.97 -0.85
CA ASN A 84 -1.66 -7.55 -2.17
C ASN A 84 -1.41 -6.06 -2.48
N GLN A 85 -1.15 -5.23 -1.46
CA GLN A 85 -0.95 -3.80 -1.65
C GLN A 85 0.40 -3.49 -2.34
N PHE A 86 1.41 -4.31 -2.09
CA PHE A 86 2.74 -4.15 -2.65
C PHE A 86 3.06 -5.33 -3.55
N ARG A 87 2.73 -5.19 -4.83
CA ARG A 87 3.20 -6.10 -5.87
C ARG A 87 4.55 -5.64 -6.41
N ALA A 88 5.34 -6.56 -6.95
CA ALA A 88 6.47 -6.19 -7.79
C ALA A 88 5.97 -5.45 -9.04
N LEU A 89 6.75 -4.48 -9.51
CA LEU A 89 6.54 -3.86 -10.82
C LEU A 89 6.83 -4.91 -11.89
N GLU A 90 5.99 -4.98 -12.92
CA GLU A 90 6.22 -5.81 -14.10
C GLU A 90 7.32 -5.17 -14.97
N GLU A 91 7.96 -5.97 -15.83
CA GLU A 91 9.08 -5.49 -16.66
C GLU A 91 8.68 -4.30 -17.55
N ASP A 92 7.48 -4.34 -18.14
CA ASP A 92 6.94 -3.25 -18.95
C ASP A 92 6.73 -1.95 -18.14
N GLU A 93 6.39 -2.08 -16.86
CA GLU A 93 6.11 -0.93 -15.98
C GLU A 93 7.41 -0.28 -15.51
N ILE A 94 8.45 -1.08 -15.30
CA ILE A 94 9.81 -0.58 -15.07
C ILE A 94 10.30 0.20 -16.29
N MET A 95 10.19 -0.40 -17.48
CA MET A 95 10.59 0.26 -18.74
C MET A 95 9.80 1.55 -18.99
N PHE A 96 8.51 1.57 -18.64
CA PHE A 96 7.70 2.77 -18.69
C PHE A 96 8.24 3.87 -17.76
N LEU A 97 8.54 3.55 -16.49
CA LEU A 97 9.07 4.53 -15.54
C LEU A 97 10.44 5.07 -15.98
N ASP A 98 11.30 4.23 -16.56
CA ASP A 98 12.57 4.64 -17.13
C ASP A 98 12.37 5.58 -18.33
N SER A 99 11.43 5.28 -19.23
CA SER A 99 11.09 6.15 -20.35
C SER A 99 10.54 7.51 -19.91
N VAL A 100 9.74 7.54 -18.84
CA VAL A 100 9.21 8.78 -18.25
C VAL A 100 10.35 9.61 -17.66
N ARG A 101 11.30 8.97 -16.99
CA ARG A 101 12.47 9.63 -16.41
C ARG A 101 13.37 10.20 -17.51
N GLU A 102 13.68 9.41 -18.53
CA GLU A 102 14.47 9.85 -19.68
C GLU A 102 13.81 11.06 -20.36
N LYS A 103 12.49 11.00 -20.57
CA LYS A 103 11.75 12.12 -21.17
C LYS A 103 11.80 13.39 -20.31
N GLN A 104 11.70 13.28 -18.99
CA GLN A 104 11.82 14.43 -18.09
C GLN A 104 13.22 15.03 -18.11
N GLU A 105 14.26 14.18 -18.07
CA GLU A 105 15.65 14.60 -18.15
C GLU A 105 15.96 15.27 -19.49
N GLU A 106 15.41 14.75 -20.60
CA GLU A 106 15.58 15.34 -21.91
C GLU A 106 14.86 16.70 -22.04
N GLU A 107 13.65 16.83 -21.49
CA GLU A 107 12.93 18.11 -21.46
C GLU A 107 13.68 19.16 -20.61
N GLU A 108 14.20 18.75 -19.44
CA GLU A 108 15.02 19.63 -18.60
C GLU A 108 16.33 20.01 -19.30
N ARG A 109 16.99 19.05 -19.95
CA ARG A 109 18.21 19.28 -20.72
C ARG A 109 17.98 20.28 -21.85
N GLN A 110 16.93 20.09 -22.65
CA GLN A 110 16.57 21.01 -23.73
C GLN A 110 16.25 22.41 -23.20
N ARG A 111 15.52 22.49 -22.08
CA ARG A 111 15.22 23.76 -21.42
C ARG A 111 16.50 24.46 -20.98
N LYS A 112 17.40 23.73 -20.31
CA LYS A 112 18.69 24.26 -19.84
C LYS A 112 19.60 24.68 -20.98
N GLU A 113 19.58 23.97 -22.09
CA GLU A 113 20.33 24.31 -23.30
C GLU A 113 19.81 25.61 -23.92
N ARG A 114 18.49 25.73 -24.12
CA ARG A 114 17.87 26.97 -24.62
C ARG A 114 18.13 28.16 -23.70
N ASP A 115 17.91 28.01 -22.40
CA ASP A 115 18.18 29.05 -21.42
C ASP A 115 19.68 29.43 -21.43
N GLY A 116 20.56 28.45 -21.61
CA GLY A 116 22.01 28.64 -21.72
C GLY A 116 22.43 29.42 -22.97
N GLU A 117 21.83 29.11 -24.13
CA GLU A 117 22.05 29.82 -25.40
C GLU A 117 21.56 31.27 -25.32
N GLU A 118 20.38 31.51 -24.77
CA GLU A 118 19.84 32.86 -24.56
C GLU A 118 20.77 33.71 -23.69
N VAL A 119 21.29 33.14 -22.60
CA VAL A 119 22.25 33.82 -21.72
C VAL A 119 23.58 34.08 -22.43
N LYS A 120 24.09 33.13 -23.21
CA LYS A 120 25.33 33.31 -24.00
C LYS A 120 25.16 34.45 -25.01
N ASN A 121 24.09 34.43 -25.80
CA ASN A 121 23.78 35.47 -26.79
C ASN A 121 23.63 36.85 -26.14
N PHE A 122 22.99 36.94 -24.97
CA PHE A 122 22.90 38.19 -24.22
C PHE A 122 24.28 38.69 -23.78
N LYS A 123 25.14 37.82 -23.25
CA LYS A 123 26.51 38.18 -22.85
C LYS A 123 27.32 38.68 -24.04
N GLU A 124 27.22 38.01 -25.18
CA GLU A 124 27.88 38.41 -26.42
C GLU A 124 27.37 39.77 -26.93
N ALA A 125 26.05 39.99 -26.95
CA ALA A 125 25.46 41.26 -27.38
C ALA A 125 25.84 42.42 -26.44
N VAL A 126 25.87 42.19 -25.12
CA VAL A 126 26.35 43.18 -24.15
C VAL A 126 27.82 43.49 -24.38
N ALA A 127 28.67 42.47 -24.58
CA ALA A 127 30.10 42.65 -24.86
C ALA A 127 30.33 43.39 -26.18
N ALA A 128 29.61 43.05 -27.25
CA ALA A 128 29.68 43.75 -28.52
C ALA A 128 29.24 45.22 -28.40
N ARG A 129 28.18 45.48 -27.61
CA ARG A 129 27.69 46.84 -27.37
C ARG A 129 28.69 47.67 -26.55
N THR A 130 29.29 47.11 -25.51
CA THR A 130 30.31 47.82 -24.71
C THR A 130 31.59 48.07 -25.52
N GLN A 131 31.98 47.13 -26.38
CA GLN A 131 33.09 47.32 -27.33
C GLN A 131 32.76 48.42 -28.35
N ALA A 132 31.56 48.42 -28.93
CA ALA A 132 31.13 49.45 -29.88
C ALA A 132 31.02 50.85 -29.24
N SER A 133 30.63 50.94 -27.96
CA SER A 133 30.61 52.24 -27.24
C SER A 133 31.98 52.76 -26.84
N ASN A 134 33.02 51.91 -26.82
CA ASN A 134 34.41 52.28 -26.53
C ASN A 134 35.22 52.64 -27.80
N GLY A 135 34.62 52.62 -28.99
CA GLY A 135 35.24 53.15 -30.20
C GLY A 135 35.27 54.68 -30.19
N PRO A 136 36.33 55.34 -30.71
CA PRO A 136 36.40 56.80 -30.77
C PRO A 136 35.18 57.36 -31.54
N PRO A 137 34.64 58.52 -31.14
CA PRO A 137 33.41 59.06 -31.71
C PRO A 137 33.56 59.22 -33.22
N PRO A 138 32.55 58.83 -34.04
CA PRO A 138 32.57 59.13 -35.46
C PRO A 138 32.56 60.64 -35.63
N THR A 139 33.64 61.18 -36.21
CA THR A 139 33.75 62.57 -36.64
C THR A 139 32.84 62.78 -37.85
N THR A 140 31.53 62.87 -37.63
CA THR A 140 30.60 63.37 -38.65
C THR A 140 30.45 64.88 -38.45
N THR A 141 31.26 65.64 -39.19
CA THR A 141 31.06 67.07 -39.40
C THR A 141 29.75 67.25 -40.17
N SER A 142 28.66 67.54 -39.46
CA SER A 142 27.42 68.08 -40.03
C SER A 142 27.17 69.45 -39.39
N PRO A 143 26.89 70.51 -40.16
CA PRO A 143 26.71 71.84 -39.62
C PRO A 143 25.41 71.97 -38.79
N PRO A 144 25.36 72.87 -37.79
CA PRO A 144 24.24 72.98 -36.87
C PRO A 144 23.05 73.73 -37.48
N PRO A 145 21.79 73.35 -37.19
CA PRO A 145 20.65 74.23 -37.42
C PRO A 145 20.54 75.30 -36.29
N PRO A 146 19.96 76.47 -36.59
CA PRO A 146 19.96 77.61 -35.67
C PRO A 146 18.96 77.46 -34.51
N ASN A 147 19.40 78.04 -33.41
CA ASN A 147 18.78 78.19 -32.11
C ASN A 147 17.32 78.70 -32.16
N SER A 148 16.41 78.03 -31.46
CA SER A 148 15.17 78.66 -30.97
C SER A 148 14.88 78.22 -29.55
N THR A 149 14.84 79.22 -28.68
CA THR A 149 14.51 79.20 -27.26
C THR A 149 13.09 78.70 -26.99
N SER A 150 12.91 77.78 -26.04
CA SER A 150 11.82 77.86 -25.04
C SER A 150 11.93 76.80 -23.93
N LYS A 151 11.54 77.24 -22.74
CA LYS A 151 11.53 76.59 -21.43
C LYS A 151 10.68 75.30 -21.34
N ALA A 152 10.95 74.56 -20.25
CA ALA A 152 10.03 73.85 -19.35
C ALA A 152 10.07 72.30 -19.34
N ALA A 153 10.43 71.73 -18.18
CA ALA A 153 9.96 70.43 -17.65
C ALA A 153 8.47 70.56 -17.21
N PRO A 154 7.70 69.51 -16.77
CA PRO A 154 7.98 68.12 -16.35
C PRO A 154 6.92 67.12 -16.97
N PRO A 155 6.46 65.95 -16.41
CA PRO A 155 6.81 65.20 -15.20
C PRO A 155 6.99 63.67 -15.34
N ALA A 156 7.48 63.10 -14.24
CA ALA A 156 7.63 61.68 -13.94
C ALA A 156 6.38 60.83 -14.26
N LYS A 157 6.60 59.67 -14.88
CA LYS A 157 5.59 58.60 -14.96
C LYS A 157 5.93 57.47 -13.99
N ALA A 158 5.06 57.36 -13.01
CA ALA A 158 4.98 56.28 -12.04
C ALA A 158 4.52 54.95 -12.66
N LYS A 159 4.72 53.89 -11.85
CA LYS A 159 4.09 52.55 -11.88
C LYS A 159 4.82 51.57 -12.81
N LYS A 160 5.26 50.41 -12.32
CA LYS A 160 4.39 49.30 -11.88
C LYS A 160 5.01 48.51 -10.72
N ALA A 161 4.27 48.41 -9.61
CA ALA A 161 4.53 47.42 -8.58
C ALA A 161 4.15 46.01 -9.09
N LEU A 162 5.03 45.04 -8.85
CA LEU A 162 4.80 43.62 -9.16
C LEU A 162 3.66 43.10 -8.30
N LYS A 163 2.59 42.61 -8.94
CA LYS A 163 1.45 41.97 -8.28
C LYS A 163 1.83 40.53 -7.97
N GLY A 164 2.06 40.23 -6.68
CA GLY A 164 2.26 38.88 -6.19
C GLY A 164 0.99 38.02 -6.36
N VAL A 165 1.17 36.77 -6.76
CA VAL A 165 0.13 35.75 -6.80
C VAL A 165 -0.04 35.16 -5.40
N VAL A 166 -1.25 35.22 -4.85
CA VAL A 166 -1.64 34.50 -3.63
C VAL A 166 -2.46 33.29 -4.02
N ILE A 167 -1.97 32.08 -3.73
CA ILE A 167 -2.72 30.83 -3.90
C ILE A 167 -3.52 30.58 -2.62
N LYS A 168 -4.86 30.57 -2.73
CA LYS A 168 -5.76 30.17 -1.64
C LYS A 168 -6.03 28.67 -1.73
N LYS A 169 -5.44 27.90 -0.83
CA LYS A 169 -5.74 26.47 -0.64
C LYS A 169 -7.15 26.32 -0.06
N LYS A 170 -8.07 25.75 -0.84
CA LYS A 170 -9.36 25.26 -0.31
C LYS A 170 -9.49 23.77 -0.60
N THR A 171 -9.51 23.02 0.50
CA THR A 171 -9.89 21.63 0.67
C THR A 171 -11.20 21.31 -0.06
N THR A 172 -11.19 20.27 -0.89
CA THR A 172 -12.39 19.50 -1.21
C THR A 172 -12.04 18.01 -1.09
N ILE A 173 -12.67 17.36 -0.12
CA ILE A 173 -12.68 15.92 0.09
C ILE A 173 -13.89 15.41 -0.69
N PRO A 174 -13.76 14.53 -1.69
CA PRO A 174 -14.91 13.84 -2.24
C PRO A 174 -15.19 12.57 -1.43
N LYS A 175 -16.27 12.62 -0.64
CA LYS A 175 -17.04 11.42 -0.27
C LYS A 175 -17.74 10.94 -1.53
N SER A 176 -17.47 9.71 -1.95
CA SER A 176 -18.31 9.00 -2.91
C SER A 176 -18.92 7.80 -2.21
N GLY A 177 -20.24 7.81 -2.11
CA GLY A 177 -21.04 6.68 -1.72
C GLY A 177 -22.19 6.52 -2.71
N THR A 178 -22.53 5.24 -2.94
CA THR A 178 -23.86 4.74 -3.31
C THR A 178 -24.12 4.40 -4.79
N THR A 179 -23.92 3.10 -5.06
CA THR A 179 -24.78 2.14 -5.79
C THR A 179 -25.22 2.42 -7.24
N SER A 180 -24.90 1.48 -8.14
CA SER A 180 -25.94 0.86 -8.98
C SER A 180 -25.52 -0.54 -9.44
N ASP A 181 -26.49 -1.44 -9.34
CA ASP A 181 -26.59 -2.82 -9.78
C ASP A 181 -26.64 -2.93 -11.31
N LYS A 182 -26.03 -3.99 -11.90
CA LYS A 182 -26.70 -4.94 -12.82
C LYS A 182 -25.70 -5.93 -13.42
N GLY A 183 -25.95 -7.21 -13.20
CA GLY A 183 -25.10 -8.32 -13.64
C GLY A 183 -25.22 -8.73 -15.11
N THR A 184 -24.41 -9.71 -15.48
CA THR A 184 -24.72 -10.68 -16.54
C THR A 184 -24.10 -12.02 -16.18
N LYS A 185 -24.92 -13.05 -16.38
CA LYS A 185 -24.82 -14.45 -16.02
C LYS A 185 -24.24 -15.22 -17.22
N VAL A 186 -23.31 -16.14 -16.99
CA VAL A 186 -23.12 -17.33 -17.85
C VAL A 186 -22.63 -18.50 -16.99
N ALA A 187 -23.45 -19.56 -16.97
CA ALA A 187 -23.07 -20.94 -16.67
C ALA A 187 -22.22 -21.46 -17.87
N GLU A 188 -21.34 -22.46 -17.78
CA GLU A 188 -21.61 -23.87 -17.41
C GLU A 188 -20.26 -24.65 -17.28
N LYS A 189 -20.32 -25.77 -16.55
CA LYS A 189 -19.31 -26.81 -16.17
C LYS A 189 -18.99 -27.77 -17.37
N PRO A 190 -18.26 -28.93 -17.27
CA PRO A 190 -17.45 -29.57 -16.19
C PRO A 190 -16.14 -30.33 -16.62
N ALA A 191 -15.56 -31.09 -15.66
CA ALA A 191 -14.60 -32.22 -15.72
C ALA A 191 -13.09 -31.87 -15.66
N ALA A 192 -12.27 -32.21 -14.65
CA ALA A 192 -11.97 -33.45 -13.90
C ALA A 192 -10.92 -34.36 -14.57
N GLU A 193 -9.70 -34.42 -13.98
CA GLU A 193 -8.72 -35.54 -13.91
C GLU A 193 -7.49 -35.02 -13.10
N THR A 194 -7.26 -35.34 -11.81
CA THR A 194 -6.53 -36.46 -11.17
C THR A 194 -5.14 -36.83 -11.73
N LYS A 195 -4.08 -36.50 -10.97
CA LYS A 195 -2.99 -37.37 -10.44
C LYS A 195 -1.99 -36.52 -9.62
N ALA A 196 -1.86 -36.74 -8.31
CA ALA A 196 -0.87 -37.59 -7.62
C ALA A 196 0.58 -37.06 -7.78
N ASP A 197 1.10 -36.32 -6.81
CA ASP A 197 1.89 -36.79 -5.64
C ASP A 197 3.29 -37.31 -6.01
N GLU A 198 4.31 -36.47 -5.82
CA GLU A 198 5.60 -36.95 -5.30
C GLU A 198 6.27 -35.87 -4.43
N LYS A 199 6.58 -36.28 -3.20
CA LYS A 199 7.18 -35.54 -2.09
C LYS A 199 8.63 -35.14 -2.37
N SER A 200 9.04 -33.97 -1.87
CA SER A 200 10.37 -33.76 -1.29
C SER A 200 10.30 -32.70 -0.18
N PRO A 201 11.06 -32.83 0.93
CA PRO A 201 10.78 -32.13 2.19
C PRO A 201 11.28 -30.68 2.20
N ILE A 202 10.48 -29.84 2.86
CA ILE A 202 10.81 -28.49 3.31
C ILE A 202 11.88 -28.62 4.40
N ASP A 203 13.05 -28.00 4.18
CA ASP A 203 14.02 -27.69 5.23
C ASP A 203 13.93 -26.18 5.48
N ASP A 204 13.19 -25.81 6.54
CA ASP A 204 13.00 -24.45 7.02
C ASP A 204 14.23 -24.01 7.83
N THR A 205 15.30 -23.59 7.16
CA THR A 205 16.32 -22.73 7.79
C THR A 205 16.95 -21.78 6.76
N ASP A 206 16.38 -20.59 6.58
CA ASP A 206 17.18 -19.43 6.15
C ASP A 206 16.50 -18.12 6.58
N GLU A 207 16.91 -17.60 7.75
CA GLU A 207 16.69 -16.20 8.11
C GLU A 207 17.54 -15.31 7.18
N PRO A 208 17.00 -14.22 6.60
CA PRO A 208 17.79 -13.34 5.76
C PRO A 208 18.75 -12.49 6.61
N THR A 209 20.03 -12.86 6.64
CA THR A 209 21.07 -12.04 7.29
C THR A 209 21.31 -10.74 6.50
N ALA A 210 21.04 -9.61 7.15
CA ALA A 210 21.20 -8.28 6.58
C ALA A 210 22.69 -7.93 6.38
N LYS A 211 23.10 -7.72 5.13
CA LYS A 211 24.43 -7.19 4.75
C LYS A 211 24.63 -5.77 5.31
N ARG A 212 25.32 -5.62 6.46
CA ARG A 212 25.85 -4.33 6.92
C ARG A 212 27.10 -3.97 6.10
N ARG A 213 27.05 -2.85 5.36
CA ARG A 213 28.23 -2.21 4.75
C ARG A 213 29.22 -1.84 5.88
N ARG A 214 30.41 -2.44 5.89
CA ARG A 214 31.56 -1.90 6.64
C ARG A 214 32.02 -0.63 5.94
N ILE A 215 31.90 0.52 6.60
CA ILE A 215 32.67 1.71 6.26
C ILE A 215 34.05 1.54 6.90
N SER A 216 35.08 1.48 6.07
CA SER A 216 36.48 1.54 6.49
C SER A 216 36.80 2.97 6.89
N GLU A 217 37.00 3.21 8.18
CA GLU A 217 37.57 4.47 8.67
C GLU A 217 39.09 4.39 8.51
N LYS A 218 39.62 5.31 7.70
CA LYS A 218 41.05 5.55 7.51
C LYS A 218 41.24 7.05 7.66
N SER A 219 41.71 7.49 8.82
CA SER A 219 42.90 8.34 8.97
C SER A 219 43.19 8.65 10.44
#